data_AF-A0A3E2GUT7-F1
#
_entry.id   AF-A0A3E2GUT7-F1
#
_cell.length_a   1.000
_cell.length_b   1.000
_cell.length_c   1.000
_cell.angle_alpha   90.00
_cell.angle_beta   90.00
_cell.angle_gamma   90.00
#
_symmetry.space_group_name_H-M   'P 1'
#
loop_
_entity.id
_entity.type
_entity.pdbx_description
1 polymer ?
#
loop_
_entity_poly.entity_id
_entity_poly.type
_entity_poly.pdbx_seq_one_letter_code
_entity_poly.pdbx_strand_id
1 'polypeptide(L)'
;MGLVTASEGIQDWTPFIMVLCYFVFSVSVYMVATSGVMKVFWFIYLMTNTYIASTTVLEALMSVGAFHEARQSPRSRRKVAYLPNEQDIIMDHIHYLLEKIVYPRDKLCINVMYNTPMTIEPLETEMHDLALKHSNLRVVKVPNSKSKADNLNYYCSLDTGADVSAIYDCGHYPHPYGSRWAIKERGLWSRCRV
;
A
#
# COMPACT_ATOMS: atom_id res chain seq x y z
N MET A 1 -1.87 -0.90 -30.70
CA MET A 1 -3.16 -0.29 -30.34
C MET A 1 -4.00 -1.42 -29.74
N GLY A 2 -3.88 -1.62 -28.43
CA GLY A 2 -4.48 -2.78 -27.74
C GLY A 2 -6.00 -2.64 -27.70
N LEU A 3 -6.70 -3.73 -27.99
CA LEU A 3 -8.15 -3.83 -27.83
C LEU A 3 -8.51 -3.56 -26.37
N VAL A 4 -9.03 -2.37 -26.08
CA VAL A 4 -9.70 -2.07 -24.82
C VAL A 4 -10.81 -3.10 -24.69
N THR A 5 -10.70 -3.99 -23.71
CA THR A 5 -11.78 -4.94 -23.47
C THR A 5 -13.01 -4.13 -23.05
N ALA A 6 -14.21 -4.50 -23.51
CA ALA A 6 -15.43 -3.75 -23.19
C ALA A 6 -15.61 -3.51 -21.67
N SER A 7 -15.05 -4.41 -20.86
CA SER A 7 -14.98 -4.29 -19.40
C SER A 7 -14.16 -3.09 -18.90
N GLU A 8 -12.99 -2.82 -19.50
CA GLU A 8 -12.13 -1.68 -19.12
C GLU A 8 -12.82 -0.35 -19.44
N GLY A 9 -13.45 -0.26 -20.63
CA GLY A 9 -14.23 0.93 -21.00
C GLY A 9 -15.43 1.17 -20.10
N ILE A 10 -16.14 0.11 -19.65
CA ILE A 10 -17.24 0.26 -18.69
C ILE A 10 -16.72 0.78 -17.36
N GLN A 11 -15.60 0.27 -16.87
CA GLN A 11 -15.04 0.65 -15.58
C GLN A 11 -14.55 2.10 -15.56
N ASP A 12 -14.01 2.59 -16.67
CA ASP A 12 -13.57 3.99 -16.82
C ASP A 12 -14.74 4.99 -16.85
N TRP A 13 -15.88 4.60 -17.46
CA TRP A 13 -17.06 5.46 -17.57
C TRP A 13 -18.03 5.38 -16.39
N THR A 14 -17.96 4.30 -15.61
CA THR A 14 -18.84 4.05 -14.45
C THR A 14 -18.88 5.23 -13.46
N PRO A 15 -17.76 5.87 -13.07
CA PRO A 15 -17.78 6.98 -12.12
C PRO A 15 -18.58 8.18 -12.64
N PHE A 16 -18.40 8.53 -13.93
CA PHE A 16 -19.08 9.66 -14.54
C PHE A 16 -20.58 9.42 -14.69
N ILE A 17 -20.96 8.20 -15.11
CA ILE A 17 -22.36 7.80 -15.22
C ILE A 17 -23.04 7.81 -13.85
N MET A 18 -22.38 7.28 -12.81
CA MET A 18 -22.91 7.27 -11.45
C MET A 18 -23.11 8.69 -10.90
N VAL A 19 -22.16 9.60 -11.13
CA VAL A 19 -22.29 11.02 -10.74
C VAL A 19 -23.45 11.69 -11.47
N LEU A 20 -23.59 11.45 -12.78
CA LEU A 20 -24.68 12.01 -13.57
C LEU A 20 -26.05 11.48 -13.10
N CYS A 21 -26.17 10.17 -12.89
CA CYS A 21 -27.39 9.55 -12.37
C CYS A 21 -27.74 10.09 -10.98
N TYR A 22 -26.76 10.22 -10.09
CA TYR A 22 -26.94 10.83 -8.77
C TYR A 22 -27.42 12.28 -8.88
N PHE A 23 -26.83 13.08 -9.76
CA PHE A 23 -27.19 14.48 -9.94
C PHE A 23 -28.64 14.63 -10.43
N VAL A 24 -29.01 13.91 -11.50
CA VAL A 24 -30.37 13.96 -12.07
C VAL A 24 -31.41 13.47 -11.05
N PHE A 25 -31.13 12.36 -10.37
CA PHE A 25 -32.03 11.82 -9.35
C PHE A 25 -32.19 12.79 -8.17
N SER A 26 -31.07 13.33 -7.66
CA SER A 26 -31.06 14.29 -6.56
C SER A 26 -31.88 15.53 -6.91
N VAL A 27 -31.59 16.19 -8.04
CA VAL A 27 -32.33 17.39 -8.49
C VAL A 27 -33.83 17.12 -8.63
N SER A 28 -34.20 15.96 -9.18
CA SER A 28 -35.61 15.58 -9.36
C SER A 28 -36.32 15.39 -8.01
N VAL A 29 -35.67 14.75 -7.03
CA VAL A 29 -36.21 14.57 -5.67
C VAL A 29 -36.34 15.92 -4.96
N TYR A 30 -35.34 16.79 -5.03
CA TYR A 30 -35.37 18.11 -4.37
C TYR A 30 -36.43 19.05 -4.96
N MET A 31 -36.71 18.95 -6.26
CA MET A 31 -37.75 19.77 -6.92
C MET A 31 -39.18 19.33 -6.58
N VAL A 32 -39.39 18.04 -6.28
CA VAL A 32 -40.72 17.46 -6.03
C VAL A 32 -41.01 17.29 -4.53
N ALA A 33 -39.98 17.26 -3.68
CA ALA A 33 -40.12 16.96 -2.27
C ALA A 33 -40.81 18.10 -1.49
N THR A 34 -41.92 17.74 -0.85
CA THR A 34 -42.58 18.58 0.16
C THR A 34 -41.77 18.60 1.47
N SER A 35 -42.05 19.58 2.34
CA SER A 35 -41.30 19.79 3.59
C SER A 35 -41.30 18.58 4.54
N GLY A 36 -42.33 17.71 4.49
CA GLY A 36 -42.38 16.47 5.25
C GLY A 36 -41.41 15.40 4.72
N VAL A 37 -41.37 15.20 3.40
CA VAL A 37 -40.48 14.23 2.75
C VAL A 37 -39.01 14.61 2.96
N MET A 38 -38.70 15.90 2.90
CA MET A 38 -37.35 16.39 3.19
C MET A 38 -36.86 16.05 4.61
N LYS A 39 -37.74 16.13 5.62
CA LYS A 39 -37.37 15.77 7.00
C LYS A 39 -37.05 14.28 7.13
N VAL A 40 -37.84 13.41 6.51
CA VAL A 40 -37.60 11.96 6.50
C VAL A 40 -36.30 11.64 5.76
N PHE A 41 -36.07 12.28 4.61
CA PHE A 41 -34.83 12.13 3.85
C PHE A 41 -33.59 12.51 4.67
N TRP A 42 -33.61 13.69 5.31
CA TRP A 42 -32.51 14.13 6.18
C TRP A 42 -32.28 13.20 7.37
N PHE A 43 -33.35 12.66 7.95
CA PHE A 43 -33.25 11.68 9.03
C PHE A 43 -32.54 10.40 8.57
N ILE A 44 -32.95 9.83 7.43
CA ILE A 44 -32.29 8.64 6.86
C ILE A 44 -30.82 8.95 6.51
N TYR A 45 -30.55 10.10 5.90
CA TYR A 45 -29.19 10.52 5.55
C TYR A 45 -28.29 10.63 6.80
N LEU A 46 -28.80 11.23 7.88
CA LEU A 46 -28.07 11.35 9.14
C LEU A 46 -27.80 9.98 9.77
N MET A 47 -28.79 9.07 9.73
CA MET A 47 -28.64 7.70 10.24
C MET A 47 -27.57 6.93 9.45
N THR A 48 -27.59 7.01 8.11
CA THR A 48 -26.59 6.37 7.25
C THR A 48 -25.18 6.91 7.51
N ASN A 49 -25.03 8.23 7.61
CA ASN A 49 -23.74 8.84 7.93
C ASN A 49 -23.22 8.42 9.32
N THR A 50 -24.12 8.34 10.31
CA THR A 50 -23.77 7.89 11.66
C THR A 50 -23.34 6.42 11.64
N TYR A 51 -24.03 5.58 10.85
CA TYR A 51 -23.67 4.18 10.68
C TYR A 51 -22.28 4.03 10.04
N ILE A 52 -22.00 4.72 8.92
CA ILE A 52 -20.70 4.68 8.25
C ILE A 52 -19.58 5.20 9.17
N ALA A 53 -19.83 6.27 9.93
CA ALA A 53 -18.88 6.77 10.91
C ALA A 53 -18.63 5.74 12.03
N SER A 54 -19.66 5.03 12.47
CA SER A 54 -19.53 4.00 13.50
C SER A 54 -18.74 2.79 13.01
N THR A 55 -18.98 2.34 11.76
CA THR A 55 -18.23 1.21 11.18
C THR A 55 -16.76 1.55 10.99
N THR A 56 -16.43 2.76 10.52
CA THR A 56 -15.02 3.17 10.36
C THR A 56 -14.30 3.28 11.70
N VAL A 57 -14.99 3.74 12.76
CA VAL A 57 -14.44 3.72 14.12
C VAL A 57 -14.21 2.29 14.62
N LEU A 58 -15.16 1.37 14.40
CA LEU A 58 -14.99 -0.04 14.78
C LEU A 58 -13.82 -0.70 14.03
N GLU A 59 -13.70 -0.47 12.73
CA GLU A 59 -12.55 -0.94 11.94
C GLU A 59 -11.22 -0.39 12.48
N ALA A 60 -11.18 0.90 12.82
CA ALA A 60 -10.01 1.52 13.41
C ALA A 60 -9.66 0.88 14.77
N LEU A 61 -10.66 0.62 15.63
CA LEU A 61 -10.46 -0.03 16.92
C LEU A 61 -9.98 -1.47 16.78
N MET A 62 -10.57 -2.25 15.87
CA MET A 62 -10.13 -3.62 15.59
C MET A 62 -8.70 -3.66 15.04
N SER A 63 -8.31 -2.64 14.24
CA SER A 63 -6.94 -2.51 13.73
C SER A 63 -5.89 -2.30 14.83
N VAL A 64 -6.27 -1.77 16.00
CA VAL A 64 -5.36 -1.61 17.15
C VAL A 64 -4.95 -2.98 17.73
N GLY A 65 -5.87 -3.95 17.74
CA GLY A 65 -5.60 -5.31 18.23
C GLY A 65 -4.52 -6.01 17.39
N ALA A 66 -4.69 -6.00 16.06
CA ALA A 66 -3.71 -6.54 15.12
C ALA A 66 -2.33 -5.87 15.26
N PHE A 67 -2.30 -4.56 15.54
CA PHE A 67 -1.06 -3.84 15.83
C PHE A 67 -0.38 -4.33 17.11
N HIS A 68 -1.15 -4.64 18.16
CA HIS A 68 -0.62 -5.14 19.42
C HIS A 68 -0.11 -6.58 19.32
N GLU A 69 -0.77 -7.44 18.56
CA GLU A 69 -0.30 -8.81 18.30
C GLU A 69 1.00 -8.80 17.46
N ALA A 70 1.08 -7.94 16.44
CA ALA A 70 2.31 -7.70 15.69
C ALA A 70 3.46 -7.11 16.53
N ARG A 71 3.17 -6.62 17.75
CA ARG A 71 4.15 -6.12 18.72
C ARG A 71 4.76 -7.24 19.57
N GLN A 72 4.06 -8.36 19.75
CA GLN A 72 4.48 -9.43 20.66
C GLN A 72 5.42 -10.45 20.01
N SER A 73 5.41 -10.60 18.68
CA SER A 73 6.24 -11.60 17.99
C SER A 73 7.76 -11.35 18.15
N PRO A 74 8.60 -12.38 18.38
CA PRO A 74 9.94 -12.22 18.95
C PRO A 74 11.14 -12.27 17.98
N ARG A 75 10.94 -12.27 16.66
CA ARG A 75 11.98 -12.54 15.65
C ARG A 75 12.08 -11.45 14.58
N SER A 76 12.35 -10.21 15.00
CA SER A 76 12.07 -9.03 14.18
C SER A 76 13.06 -8.82 13.03
N ARG A 77 12.94 -9.61 11.98
CA ARG A 77 13.45 -9.31 10.64
C ARG A 77 12.46 -8.39 9.97
N ARG A 78 12.91 -7.23 9.51
CA ARG A 78 12.05 -6.27 8.82
C ARG A 78 12.21 -6.39 7.34
N LYS A 79 11.07 -6.30 6.64
CA LYS A 79 11.07 -6.35 5.19
C LYS A 79 10.37 -5.15 4.59
N VAL A 80 11.13 -4.37 3.82
CA VAL A 80 10.61 -3.24 3.05
C VAL A 80 10.12 -3.79 1.72
N ALA A 81 8.83 -3.66 1.41
CA ALA A 81 8.33 -3.94 0.06
C ALA A 81 8.31 -2.61 -0.71
N TYR A 82 9.15 -2.52 -1.75
CA TYR A 82 9.23 -1.38 -2.66
C TYR A 82 8.56 -1.79 -3.98
N LEU A 83 7.64 -0.97 -4.49
CA LEU A 83 6.81 -1.28 -5.66
C LEU A 83 7.05 -0.29 -6.82
N PRO A 84 8.17 -0.39 -7.56
CA PRO A 84 8.57 0.58 -8.56
C PRO A 84 7.73 0.47 -9.82
N ASN A 85 7.11 1.60 -10.16
CA ASN A 85 6.52 1.85 -11.46
C ASN A 85 7.34 2.88 -12.27
N GLU A 86 8.37 3.48 -11.67
CA GLU A 86 9.21 4.51 -12.28
C GLU A 86 10.64 3.97 -12.39
N GLN A 87 11.05 3.67 -13.63
CA GLN A 87 12.30 2.96 -13.95
C GLN A 87 13.53 3.82 -13.64
N ASP A 88 13.41 5.14 -13.83
CA ASP A 88 14.55 6.06 -13.76
C ASP A 88 14.99 6.39 -12.33
N ILE A 89 14.11 6.17 -11.35
CA ILE A 89 14.38 6.53 -9.93
C ILE A 89 14.65 5.32 -9.04
N ILE A 90 14.45 4.10 -9.54
CA ILE A 90 14.49 2.90 -8.70
C ILE A 90 15.86 2.67 -8.08
N MET A 91 16.93 2.89 -8.84
CA MET A 91 18.29 2.61 -8.42
C MET A 91 18.72 3.57 -7.30
N ASP A 92 18.43 4.87 -7.47
CA ASP A 92 18.67 5.88 -6.45
C ASP A 92 17.94 5.58 -5.14
N HIS A 93 16.71 5.07 -5.22
CA HIS A 93 15.96 4.67 -4.03
C HIS A 93 16.54 3.42 -3.37
N ILE A 94 16.98 2.42 -4.14
CA ILE A 94 17.64 1.24 -3.59
C ILE A 94 18.93 1.66 -2.87
N HIS A 95 19.75 2.52 -3.49
CA HIS A 95 20.95 3.08 -2.87
C HIS A 95 20.61 3.87 -1.60
N TYR A 96 19.58 4.72 -1.63
CA TYR A 96 19.13 5.44 -0.44
C TYR A 96 18.74 4.50 0.71
N LEU A 97 17.94 3.47 0.43
CA LEU A 97 17.52 2.48 1.42
C LEU A 97 18.72 1.68 1.96
N LEU A 98 19.68 1.38 1.09
CA LEU A 98 20.90 0.67 1.44
C LEU A 98 21.93 1.54 2.16
N GLU A 99 21.93 2.86 2.05
CA GLU A 99 22.99 3.69 2.64
C GLU A 99 22.50 4.54 3.80
N LYS A 100 21.31 5.13 3.67
CA LYS A 100 20.81 6.15 4.60
C LYS A 100 19.98 5.58 5.74
N ILE A 101 19.39 4.41 5.59
CA ILE A 101 18.54 3.81 6.63
C ILE A 101 19.39 3.31 7.80
N VAL A 102 19.16 3.90 8.98
CA VAL A 102 19.88 3.56 10.21
C VAL A 102 19.17 2.40 10.92
N TYR A 103 19.52 1.18 10.53
CA TYR A 103 19.02 -0.05 11.15
C TYR A 103 20.05 -1.19 11.02
N PRO A 104 20.12 -2.16 11.96
CA PRO A 104 21.03 -3.30 11.84
C PRO A 104 20.81 -4.06 10.53
N ARG A 105 21.88 -4.21 9.74
CA ARG A 105 21.84 -4.77 8.37
C ARG A 105 21.41 -6.22 8.33
N ASP A 106 21.77 -6.99 9.36
CA ASP A 106 21.38 -8.38 9.58
C ASP A 106 19.87 -8.55 9.87
N LYS A 107 19.21 -7.45 10.29
CA LYS A 107 17.78 -7.43 10.62
C LYS A 107 16.94 -6.66 9.60
N LEU A 108 17.56 -5.93 8.68
CA LEU A 108 16.89 -5.27 7.56
C LEU A 108 16.93 -6.16 6.34
N CYS A 109 15.81 -6.34 5.68
CA CYS A 109 15.76 -6.91 4.34
C CYS A 109 14.91 -5.99 3.46
N ILE A 110 15.38 -5.68 2.27
CA ILE A 110 14.73 -4.80 1.31
C ILE A 110 14.27 -5.71 0.17
N ASN A 111 12.97 -5.75 -0.10
CA ASN A 111 12.37 -6.49 -1.20
C ASN A 111 11.85 -5.50 -2.23
N VAL A 112 12.47 -5.50 -3.41
CA VAL A 112 12.06 -4.69 -4.54
C VAL A 112 11.20 -5.56 -5.44
N MET A 113 9.96 -5.16 -5.66
CA MET A 113 8.96 -5.89 -6.43
C MET A 113 8.51 -5.06 -7.61
N TYR A 114 9.05 -5.39 -8.78
CA TYR A 114 8.76 -4.68 -10.02
C TYR A 114 7.89 -5.53 -10.94
N ASN A 115 7.12 -4.82 -11.76
CA ASN A 115 6.26 -5.40 -12.77
C ASN A 115 6.55 -4.72 -14.10
N THR A 116 7.07 -5.45 -15.08
CA THR A 116 7.37 -4.90 -16.40
C THR A 116 7.00 -5.93 -17.48
N PRO A 117 6.21 -5.55 -18.49
CA PRO A 117 5.86 -6.46 -19.59
C PRO A 117 7.05 -6.74 -20.52
N MET A 118 8.05 -5.86 -20.52
CA MET A 118 9.32 -6.02 -21.23
C MET A 118 10.49 -5.95 -20.25
N THR A 119 11.55 -6.69 -20.54
CA THR A 119 12.84 -6.60 -19.83
C THR A 119 13.44 -5.22 -20.00
N ILE A 120 13.84 -4.59 -18.89
CA ILE A 120 14.44 -3.25 -18.89
C ILE A 120 15.95 -3.43 -18.70
N GLU A 121 16.67 -3.59 -19.80
CA GLU A 121 18.14 -3.60 -19.78
C GLU A 121 18.68 -2.17 -19.98
N PRO A 122 19.76 -1.77 -19.28
CA PRO A 122 20.62 -2.56 -18.37
C PRO A 122 20.14 -2.62 -16.91
N LEU A 123 19.06 -1.90 -16.58
CA LEU A 123 18.60 -1.68 -15.20
C LEU A 123 18.29 -2.98 -14.43
N GLU A 124 17.67 -3.97 -15.09
CA GLU A 124 17.33 -5.27 -14.50
C GLU A 124 18.61 -6.03 -14.10
N THR A 125 19.61 -6.05 -14.98
CA THR A 125 20.94 -6.60 -14.68
C THR A 125 21.61 -5.89 -13.51
N GLU A 126 21.62 -4.55 -13.50
CA GLU A 126 22.23 -3.77 -12.42
C GLU A 126 21.58 -4.02 -11.06
N MET A 127 20.24 -4.12 -11.01
CA MET A 127 19.52 -4.45 -9.78
C MET A 127 19.83 -5.85 -9.28
N HIS A 128 19.90 -6.84 -10.17
CA HIS A 128 20.24 -8.21 -9.82
C HIS A 128 21.69 -8.31 -9.33
N ASP A 129 22.63 -7.62 -9.97
CA ASP A 129 24.02 -7.53 -9.52
C ASP A 129 24.14 -6.88 -8.14
N LEU A 130 23.34 -5.85 -7.87
CA LEU A 130 23.29 -5.21 -6.56
C LEU A 130 22.71 -6.15 -5.49
N ALA A 131 21.70 -6.94 -5.84
CA ALA A 131 21.14 -7.96 -4.94
C ALA A 131 22.14 -9.07 -4.62
N LEU A 132 23.03 -9.43 -5.56
CA LEU A 132 24.12 -10.38 -5.31
C LEU A 132 25.17 -9.83 -4.34
N LYS A 133 25.44 -8.51 -4.38
CA LYS A 133 26.40 -7.83 -3.49
C LYS A 133 25.86 -7.64 -2.08
N HIS A 134 24.55 -7.49 -1.92
CA HIS A 134 23.90 -7.17 -0.65
C HIS A 134 22.94 -8.28 -0.22
N SER A 135 23.34 -9.09 0.77
CA SER A 135 22.49 -10.16 1.33
C SER A 135 21.18 -9.66 1.95
N ASN A 136 21.10 -8.36 2.25
CA ASN A 136 19.92 -7.68 2.76
C ASN A 136 19.03 -7.09 1.65
N LEU A 137 19.33 -7.29 0.37
CA LEU A 137 18.51 -6.85 -0.78
C LEU A 137 17.98 -8.07 -1.55
N ARG A 138 16.69 -8.05 -1.89
CA ARG A 138 16.04 -9.05 -2.73
C ARG A 138 15.25 -8.36 -3.83
N VAL A 139 15.57 -8.67 -5.07
CA VAL A 139 14.89 -8.11 -6.24
C VAL A 139 14.04 -9.23 -6.85
N VAL A 140 12.74 -8.99 -7.02
CA VAL A 140 11.79 -9.99 -7.52
C VAL A 140 10.92 -9.39 -8.62
N LYS A 141 10.96 -10.03 -9.79
CA LYS A 141 10.02 -9.79 -10.88
C LYS A 141 8.71 -10.51 -10.60
N VAL A 142 7.62 -9.76 -10.45
CA VAL A 142 6.31 -10.36 -10.16
C VAL A 142 5.67 -10.84 -11.46
N PRO A 143 5.42 -12.15 -11.65
CA PRO A 143 4.81 -12.65 -12.87
C PRO A 143 3.35 -12.21 -12.96
N ASN A 144 2.91 -11.79 -14.16
CA ASN A 144 1.52 -11.41 -14.47
C ASN A 144 0.94 -10.28 -13.61
N SER A 145 1.77 -9.46 -12.96
CA SER A 145 1.29 -8.29 -12.26
C SER A 145 0.76 -7.25 -13.26
N LYS A 146 -0.33 -6.57 -12.93
CA LYS A 146 -0.85 -5.43 -13.70
C LYS A 146 -0.91 -4.15 -12.87
N SER A 147 -0.91 -4.29 -11.55
CA SER A 147 -1.11 -3.20 -10.60
C SER A 147 -0.16 -3.27 -9.41
N LYS A 148 0.00 -2.14 -8.71
CA LYS A 148 0.70 -2.11 -7.41
C LYS A 148 0.08 -3.08 -6.41
N ALA A 149 -1.25 -3.24 -6.43
CA ALA A 149 -1.93 -4.18 -5.55
C ALA A 149 -1.50 -5.63 -5.80
N ASP A 150 -1.27 -6.01 -7.06
CA ASP A 150 -0.81 -7.37 -7.40
C ASP A 150 0.60 -7.65 -6.87
N ASN A 151 1.50 -6.66 -6.96
CA ASN A 151 2.84 -6.77 -6.37
C ASN A 151 2.75 -6.95 -4.85
N LEU A 152 1.86 -6.21 -4.20
CA LEU A 152 1.66 -6.33 -2.75
C LEU A 152 1.05 -7.70 -2.37
N ASN A 153 0.08 -8.19 -3.12
CA ASN A 153 -0.52 -9.50 -2.90
C ASN A 153 0.52 -10.62 -3.07
N TYR A 154 1.39 -10.49 -4.08
CA TYR A 154 2.52 -11.39 -4.27
C TYR A 154 3.52 -11.30 -3.11
N TYR A 155 3.79 -10.10 -2.58
CA TYR A 155 4.59 -9.95 -1.37
C TYR A 155 4.01 -10.69 -0.17
N CYS A 156 2.70 -10.55 0.04
CA CYS A 156 1.99 -11.18 1.16
C CYS A 156 1.94 -12.71 1.06
N SER A 157 2.02 -13.29 -0.14
CA SER A 157 2.04 -14.74 -0.32
C SER A 157 3.42 -15.37 -0.10
N LEU A 158 4.48 -14.57 -0.12
CA LEU A 158 5.83 -15.05 0.11
C LEU A 158 6.07 -15.27 1.60
N ASP A 159 6.53 -16.46 1.97
CA ASP A 159 7.10 -16.63 3.31
C ASP A 159 8.43 -15.88 3.36
N THR A 160 8.36 -14.69 3.95
CA THR A 160 9.51 -13.84 4.09
C THR A 160 10.17 -13.99 5.46
N GLY A 161 9.56 -14.70 6.42
CA GLY A 161 10.10 -14.81 7.78
C GLY A 161 10.37 -13.47 8.47
N ALA A 162 9.65 -12.41 8.08
CA ALA A 162 9.70 -11.09 8.69
C ALA A 162 8.57 -10.92 9.70
N ASP A 163 8.88 -10.38 10.89
CA ASP A 163 7.84 -10.06 11.88
C ASP A 163 7.11 -8.75 11.56
N VAL A 164 7.82 -7.82 10.92
CA VAL A 164 7.29 -6.49 10.63
C VAL A 164 7.66 -6.11 9.21
N SER A 165 6.65 -5.97 8.38
CA SER A 165 6.79 -5.45 7.03
C SER A 165 6.43 -3.97 6.99
N ALA A 166 7.22 -3.20 6.26
CA ALA A 166 6.92 -1.81 5.94
C ALA A 166 6.77 -1.71 4.43
N ILE A 167 5.67 -1.10 3.98
CA ILE A 167 5.40 -0.92 2.55
C ILE A 167 5.71 0.54 2.26
N TYR A 168 6.57 0.77 1.26
CA TYR A 168 6.90 2.11 0.81
C TYR A 168 6.47 2.26 -0.64
N ASP A 169 5.73 3.33 -0.92
CA ASP A 169 5.45 3.72 -2.29
C ASP A 169 6.71 4.31 -2.95
N CYS A 170 6.73 4.27 -4.27
CA CYS A 170 7.87 4.77 -5.03
C CYS A 170 7.88 6.29 -5.08
N GLY A 171 9.08 6.86 -5.02
CA GLY A 171 9.28 8.30 -4.92
C GLY A 171 9.25 8.84 -3.49
N HIS A 172 9.08 7.99 -2.47
CA HIS A 172 9.19 8.41 -1.08
C HIS A 172 10.57 8.06 -0.50
N TYR A 173 11.26 9.07 0.02
CA TYR A 173 12.48 8.89 0.82
C TYR A 173 12.11 8.76 2.30
N PRO A 174 12.08 7.53 2.86
CA PRO A 174 11.75 7.36 4.27
C PRO A 174 12.80 8.01 5.14
N HIS A 175 12.36 8.66 6.22
CA HIS A 175 13.27 9.26 7.19
C HIS A 175 14.31 8.23 7.68
N PRO A 176 15.61 8.56 7.75
CA PRO A 176 16.69 7.62 8.11
C PRO A 176 16.44 6.82 9.39
N TYR A 177 15.75 7.44 10.36
CA TYR A 177 15.40 6.83 11.65
C TYR A 177 13.95 6.34 11.73
N GLY A 178 13.12 6.52 10.69
CA GLY A 178 11.70 6.17 10.73
C GLY A 178 11.47 4.70 11.08
N SER A 179 12.23 3.82 10.44
CA SER A 179 12.29 2.39 10.75
C SER A 179 12.64 2.14 12.23
N ARG A 180 13.63 2.84 12.79
CA ARG A 180 14.03 2.70 14.20
C ARG A 180 12.94 3.18 15.16
N TRP A 181 12.34 4.33 14.89
CA TRP A 181 11.27 4.91 15.71
C TRP A 181 10.03 4.03 15.74
N ALA A 182 9.60 3.52 14.58
CA ALA A 182 8.45 2.62 14.49
C ALA A 182 8.61 1.38 15.39
N ILE A 183 9.83 0.86 15.56
CA ILE A 183 10.10 -0.24 16.50
C ILE A 183 10.27 0.22 17.94
N LYS A 184 10.84 1.41 18.16
CA LYS A 184 10.99 1.97 19.50
C LYS A 184 9.63 2.24 20.13
N GLU A 185 8.70 2.83 19.38
CA GLU A 185 7.31 3.04 19.77
C GLU A 185 6.59 1.71 20.02
N ARG A 186 6.90 0.69 19.20
CA ARG A 186 6.47 -0.70 19.44
C ARG A 186 7.21 -1.38 20.60
N GLY A 187 8.11 -0.72 21.34
CA GLY A 187 8.87 -1.34 22.43
C GLY A 187 9.74 -2.53 22.02
N LEU A 188 9.96 -2.72 20.71
CA LEU A 188 10.72 -3.81 20.12
C LEU A 188 12.23 -3.48 20.04
N TRP A 189 12.61 -2.22 20.30
CA TRP A 189 14.01 -1.75 20.15
C TRP A 189 15.00 -2.48 21.06
N SER A 190 14.57 -2.92 22.25
CA SER A 190 15.40 -3.74 23.14
C SER A 190 15.82 -5.06 22.50
N ARG A 191 15.02 -5.63 21.59
CA ARG A 191 15.33 -6.85 20.83
C ARG A 191 16.17 -6.59 19.57
N CYS A 192 16.28 -5.33 19.16
CA CYS A 192 17.11 -4.90 18.03
C CYS A 192 18.56 -4.60 18.43
N ARG A 193 18.83 -4.26 19.70
CA ARG A 193 20.20 -4.10 20.22
C ARG A 193 20.95 -5.44 20.17
N VAL A 194 21.91 -5.52 19.25
CA VAL A 194 23.16 -6.29 19.41
C VAL A 194 24.26 -5.26 19.36
#